data_AF-A0A1B1TM13-F1
#
_entry.id   AF-A0A1B1TM13-F1
#
_cell.length_a   1.000
_cell.length_b   1.000
_cell.length_c   1.000
_cell.angle_alpha   90.00
_cell.angle_beta   90.00
_cell.angle_gamma   90.00
#
_symmetry.space_group_name_H-M   'P 1'
#
loop_
_entity.id
_entity.type
_entity.pdbx_description
1 polymer ?
#
loop_
_entity_poly.entity_id
_entity_poly.type
_entity_poly.pdbx_seq_one_letter_code
_entity_poly.pdbx_strand_id
1 'polypeptide(L)'
;MRQKSTAAVLAFFLGGVGGHKFYLGETGWGIVYAISGLSFGIVITTIVSFIEAIGLLKMSQDDFDKKYNSKTLMGHESRQLTNHATPPQVIVNIGDQAIAANQQNVTSSLSPEAARDQNIAKEALDRRILKFCQTKGEVTLLDCFLEIEEVPRNILESHLENLVRAEFLQMTNRATDGKIVYRLDN
;
A
#
# COMPACT_ATOMS: atom_id res chain seq x y z
N MET A 1 -17.99 6.73 -3.53
CA MET A 1 -17.41 5.96 -2.40
C MET A 1 -18.55 5.30 -1.65
N ARG A 2 -18.39 4.06 -1.25
CA ARG A 2 -19.36 3.31 -0.43
C ARG A 2 -19.29 3.83 1.00
N GLN A 3 -20.41 3.86 1.72
CA GLN A 3 -20.44 4.32 3.11
C GLN A 3 -20.63 3.15 4.08
N LYS A 4 -19.84 3.14 5.17
CA LYS A 4 -19.92 2.11 6.21
C LYS A 4 -21.29 2.05 6.88
N SER A 5 -21.90 3.21 7.11
CA SER A 5 -23.20 3.30 7.80
C SER A 5 -24.30 2.70 6.92
N THR A 6 -24.25 2.96 5.62
CA THR A 6 -25.17 2.35 4.65
C THR A 6 -24.94 0.85 4.55
N ALA A 7 -23.69 0.38 4.52
CA ALA A 7 -23.36 -1.04 4.52
C ALA A 7 -23.87 -1.77 5.78
N ALA A 8 -23.74 -1.18 6.96
CA ALA A 8 -24.22 -1.75 8.22
C ALA A 8 -25.76 -1.82 8.28
N VAL A 9 -26.45 -0.78 7.83
CA VAL A 9 -27.92 -0.77 7.73
C VAL A 9 -28.40 -1.81 6.72
N LEU A 10 -27.74 -1.92 5.56
CA LEU A 10 -28.04 -2.98 4.58
C LEU A 10 -27.78 -4.38 5.15
N ALA A 11 -26.74 -4.56 5.97
CA ALA A 11 -26.45 -5.86 6.58
C ALA A 11 -27.53 -6.24 7.62
N PHE A 12 -28.10 -5.26 8.32
CA PHE A 12 -29.18 -5.49 9.30
C PHE A 12 -30.52 -5.84 8.65
N PHE A 13 -30.94 -5.11 7.61
CA PHE A 13 -32.24 -5.32 6.96
C PHE A 13 -32.19 -6.33 5.80
N LEU A 14 -31.05 -6.48 5.13
CA LEU A 14 -30.87 -7.25 3.91
C LEU A 14 -29.80 -8.35 4.05
N GLY A 15 -29.36 -8.64 5.28
CA GLY A 15 -28.34 -9.65 5.59
C GLY A 15 -28.78 -11.08 5.28
N GLY A 16 -30.06 -11.40 5.48
CA GLY A 16 -30.59 -12.75 5.20
C GLY A 16 -30.40 -13.20 3.74
N VAL A 17 -30.31 -12.26 2.80
CA VAL A 17 -30.08 -12.49 1.36
C VAL A 17 -28.66 -12.09 0.93
N GLY A 18 -27.84 -11.51 1.83
CA GLY A 18 -26.48 -11.05 1.54
C GLY A 18 -26.40 -9.73 0.77
N GLY A 19 -27.45 -8.90 0.82
CA GLY A 19 -27.54 -7.64 0.07
C GLY A 19 -26.42 -6.64 0.39
N HIS A 20 -25.90 -6.66 1.62
CA HIS A 20 -24.76 -5.84 2.00
C HIS A 20 -23.50 -6.24 1.22
N LYS A 21 -23.21 -7.52 1.01
CA LYS A 21 -22.02 -7.95 0.24
C LYS A 21 -22.04 -7.45 -1.21
N PHE A 22 -23.22 -7.37 -1.85
CA PHE A 22 -23.38 -6.71 -3.15
C PHE A 22 -23.08 -5.21 -3.06
N TYR A 23 -23.54 -4.55 -1.99
CA TYR A 23 -23.22 -3.15 -1.71
C TYR A 23 -21.75 -2.90 -1.35
N LEU A 24 -20.98 -3.90 -0.91
CA LEU A 24 -19.52 -3.79 -0.70
C LEU A 24 -18.69 -4.16 -1.95
N GLY A 25 -19.32 -4.68 -3.01
CA GLY A 25 -18.65 -5.00 -4.28
C GLY A 25 -18.08 -6.41 -4.31
N GLU A 26 -18.44 -7.20 -3.30
CA GLU A 26 -18.06 -8.60 -3.14
C GLU A 26 -19.19 -9.48 -3.68
N THR A 27 -19.52 -9.34 -4.97
CA THR A 27 -20.64 -10.03 -5.63
C THR A 27 -20.57 -11.55 -5.48
N GLY A 28 -19.37 -12.14 -5.53
CA GLY A 28 -19.18 -13.58 -5.34
C GLY A 28 -19.62 -14.05 -3.95
N TRP A 29 -19.27 -13.31 -2.90
CA TRP A 29 -19.70 -13.60 -1.53
C TRP A 29 -21.20 -13.36 -1.33
N GLY A 30 -21.77 -12.35 -1.99
CA GLY A 30 -23.22 -12.11 -1.98
C GLY A 30 -24.01 -13.29 -2.54
N ILE A 31 -23.53 -13.90 -3.64
CA ILE A 31 -24.15 -15.09 -4.24
C ILE A 31 -24.05 -16.30 -3.30
N VAL A 32 -22.90 -16.49 -2.65
CA VAL A 32 -22.74 -17.56 -1.64
C VAL A 32 -23.74 -17.38 -0.51
N TYR A 33 -23.90 -16.16 0.03
CA TYR A 33 -24.89 -15.89 1.07
C TYR A 33 -26.32 -16.14 0.59
N ALA A 34 -26.67 -15.78 -0.64
CA ALA A 34 -27.99 -16.01 -1.21
C ALA A 34 -28.30 -17.51 -1.35
N ILE A 35 -27.33 -18.31 -1.84
CA ILE A 35 -27.47 -19.76 -1.98
C ILE A 35 -27.50 -20.43 -0.59
N SER A 36 -26.61 -20.02 0.33
CA SER A 36 -26.58 -20.54 1.69
C SER A 36 -27.87 -20.23 2.46
N GLY A 37 -28.45 -19.04 2.28
CA GLY A 37 -29.73 -18.68 2.90
C GLY A 37 -30.89 -19.53 2.37
N LEU A 38 -30.87 -19.86 1.07
CA LEU A 38 -31.89 -20.70 0.43
C LEU A 38 -31.72 -22.19 0.76
N SER A 39 -30.49 -22.70 0.86
CA SER A 39 -30.19 -24.12 1.12
C SER A 39 -30.13 -24.50 2.60
N PHE A 40 -29.61 -23.61 3.47
CA PHE A 40 -29.36 -23.91 4.89
C PHE A 40 -30.28 -23.12 5.84
N GLY A 41 -31.03 -22.14 5.33
CA GLY A 41 -32.03 -21.38 6.08
C GLY A 41 -31.62 -19.93 6.38
N ILE A 42 -32.56 -19.02 6.14
CA ILE A 42 -32.39 -17.55 6.28
C ILE A 42 -32.03 -17.14 7.72
N VAL A 43 -32.43 -17.91 8.73
CA VAL A 43 -32.15 -17.59 10.14
C VAL A 43 -30.64 -17.65 10.42
N ILE A 44 -29.94 -18.64 9.88
CA ILE A 44 -28.50 -18.82 10.09
C ILE A 44 -27.73 -17.69 9.40
N THR A 45 -28.05 -17.41 8.13
CA THR A 45 -27.38 -16.32 7.39
C THR A 45 -27.66 -14.96 8.02
N THR A 46 -28.84 -14.73 8.58
CA THR A 46 -29.18 -13.48 9.28
C THR A 46 -28.33 -13.28 10.53
N ILE A 47 -28.11 -14.32 11.35
CA ILE A 47 -27.25 -14.24 12.55
C ILE A 47 -25.80 -13.94 12.16
N VAL A 48 -25.27 -14.62 11.14
CA VAL A 48 -23.90 -14.37 10.65
C VAL A 48 -23.77 -12.94 10.12
N SER A 49 -24.75 -12.48 9.35
CA SER A 49 -24.80 -11.12 8.81
C SER A 49 -24.88 -10.06 9.91
N PHE A 50 -25.56 -10.36 11.01
CA PHE A 50 -25.64 -9.46 12.16
C PHE A 50 -24.29 -9.30 12.86
N ILE A 51 -23.53 -10.40 13.00
CA ILE A 51 -22.16 -10.35 13.53
C ILE A 51 -21.25 -9.56 12.59
N GLU A 52 -21.36 -9.76 11.27
CA GLU A 52 -20.64 -8.96 10.28
C GLU A 52 -21.01 -7.47 10.34
N ALA A 53 -22.29 -7.13 10.55
CA ALA A 53 -22.75 -5.75 10.70
C ALA A 53 -22.10 -5.07 11.90
N ILE A 54 -22.00 -5.76 13.04
CA ILE A 54 -21.28 -5.27 14.22
C ILE A 54 -19.78 -5.14 13.93
N GLY A 55 -19.18 -6.11 13.23
CA GLY A 55 -17.79 -6.02 12.78
C GLY A 55 -17.51 -4.80 11.90
N LEU A 56 -18.42 -4.51 10.96
CA LEU A 56 -18.39 -3.33 10.10
C LEU A 56 -18.56 -2.02 10.88
N LEU A 57 -19.37 -2.02 11.95
CA LEU A 57 -19.51 -0.86 12.84
C LEU A 57 -18.27 -0.63 13.72
N LYS A 58 -17.57 -1.70 14.12
CA LYS A 58 -16.32 -1.62 14.89
C LYS A 58 -15.10 -1.31 14.03
N MET A 59 -15.21 -1.46 12.71
CA MET A 59 -14.16 -1.14 11.74
C MET A 59 -13.97 0.38 11.62
N SER A 60 -12.72 0.83 11.57
CA SER A 60 -12.41 2.25 11.30
C SER A 60 -12.84 2.64 9.89
N GLN A 61 -13.10 3.93 9.68
CA GLN A 61 -13.42 4.46 8.36
C GLN A 61 -12.26 4.24 7.38
N ASP A 62 -11.02 4.43 7.83
CA ASP A 62 -9.82 4.23 7.01
C ASP A 62 -9.65 2.77 6.54
N ASP A 63 -9.87 1.81 7.44
CA ASP A 63 -9.83 0.39 7.08
C ASP A 63 -10.93 0.04 6.09
N PHE A 64 -12.14 0.59 6.28
CA PHE A 64 -13.28 0.36 5.39
C PHE A 64 -12.99 0.89 3.99
N ASP A 65 -12.45 2.11 3.92
CA ASP A 65 -12.12 2.78 2.67
C ASP A 65 -10.96 2.07 1.95
N LYS A 66 -9.95 1.61 2.69
CA LYS A 66 -8.85 0.79 2.16
C LYS A 66 -9.33 -0.55 1.61
N LYS A 67 -10.33 -1.18 2.23
CA LYS A 67 -10.81 -2.51 1.82
C LYS A 67 -11.86 -2.46 0.72
N TYR A 68 -12.75 -1.47 0.73
CA TYR A 68 -13.95 -1.43 -0.12
C TYR A 68 -14.01 -0.26 -1.10
N ASN A 69 -13.23 0.80 -0.87
CA ASN A 69 -13.15 1.98 -1.73
C ASN A 69 -11.78 2.18 -2.39
N SER A 70 -10.83 1.25 -2.23
CA SER A 70 -9.45 1.34 -2.75
C SER A 70 -9.39 1.56 -4.27
N LYS A 71 -10.29 0.94 -5.05
CA LYS A 71 -10.39 1.18 -6.50
C LYS A 71 -10.88 2.58 -6.87
N THR A 72 -11.67 3.22 -6.00
CA THR A 72 -12.13 4.60 -6.17
C THR A 72 -11.08 5.61 -5.70
N LEU A 73 -10.31 5.27 -4.66
CA LEU A 73 -9.21 6.10 -4.15
C LEU A 73 -8.00 6.11 -5.09
N MET A 74 -7.72 5.00 -5.79
CA MET A 74 -6.73 4.95 -6.87
C MET A 74 -7.05 5.91 -8.04
N GLY A 75 -8.30 6.37 -8.19
CA GLY A 75 -8.68 7.40 -9.18
C GLY A 75 -8.63 8.84 -8.66
N HIS A 76 -8.48 9.05 -7.35
CA HIS A 76 -8.40 10.39 -6.73
C HIS A 76 -6.96 10.84 -6.46
N GLU A 77 -5.98 9.94 -6.33
CA GLU A 77 -4.56 10.33 -6.31
C GLU A 77 -4.14 11.06 -7.60
N SER A 78 -4.74 10.71 -8.74
CA SER A 78 -4.51 11.42 -10.01
C SER A 78 -5.14 12.81 -10.05
N ARG A 79 -6.15 13.11 -9.22
CA ARG A 79 -6.93 14.36 -9.26
C ARG A 79 -6.55 15.36 -8.16
N GLN A 80 -5.85 14.93 -7.11
CA GLN A 80 -5.22 15.87 -6.17
C GLN A 80 -3.94 16.51 -6.73
N LEU A 81 -3.36 15.96 -7.80
CA LEU A 81 -2.31 16.62 -8.58
C LEU A 81 -2.85 17.76 -9.48
N THR A 82 -4.16 17.91 -9.67
CA THR A 82 -4.75 18.89 -10.62
C THR A 82 -5.69 19.92 -10.00
N ASN A 83 -6.00 19.84 -8.71
CA ASN A 83 -7.00 20.71 -8.07
C ASN A 83 -6.40 21.76 -7.11
N HIS A 84 -5.14 22.14 -7.26
CA HIS A 84 -4.64 23.39 -6.69
C HIS A 84 -4.94 24.54 -7.66
N ALA A 85 -6.17 25.06 -7.59
CA ALA A 85 -6.53 26.33 -8.22
C ALA A 85 -5.71 27.45 -7.56
N THR A 86 -4.52 27.70 -8.11
CA THR A 86 -3.78 28.93 -7.84
C THR A 86 -4.37 30.02 -8.74
N PRO A 87 -4.79 31.19 -8.20
CA PRO A 87 -5.16 32.34 -9.03
C PRO A 87 -3.97 32.69 -9.94
N PRO A 88 -4.19 33.31 -11.12
CA PRO A 88 -3.15 33.47 -12.13
C PRO A 88 -1.92 34.17 -11.56
N GLN A 89 -0.86 33.40 -11.32
CA GLN A 89 0.41 33.89 -10.80
C GLN A 89 1.18 34.44 -12.00
N VAL A 90 1.55 35.72 -11.94
CA VAL A 90 2.56 36.30 -12.83
C VAL A 90 3.85 35.51 -12.60
N ILE A 91 4.34 34.85 -13.64
CA ILE A 91 5.54 34.00 -13.57
C ILE A 91 6.75 34.91 -13.37
N VAL A 92 7.19 35.06 -12.11
CA VAL A 92 8.51 35.57 -11.78
C VAL A 92 9.41 34.33 -11.68
N ASN A 93 10.35 34.21 -12.62
CA ASN A 93 11.35 33.15 -12.63
C ASN A 93 12.28 33.32 -11.42
N ILE A 94 11.94 32.70 -10.30
CA ILE A 94 12.80 32.56 -9.13
C ILE A 94 13.21 31.09 -9.10
N GLY A 95 14.49 30.86 -9.40
CA GLY A 95 15.03 29.52 -9.67
C GLY A 95 14.82 28.51 -8.55
N ASP A 96 14.60 27.26 -8.98
CA ASP A 96 14.98 25.95 -8.42
C ASP A 96 15.03 25.69 -6.90
N GLN A 97 14.42 26.50 -6.04
CA GLN A 97 14.51 26.31 -4.58
C GLN A 97 13.18 26.06 -3.87
N ALA A 98 12.05 25.99 -4.59
CA ALA A 98 10.73 25.79 -3.96
C ALA A 98 10.24 24.32 -3.93
N ILE A 99 10.89 23.40 -4.66
CA ILE A 99 10.48 21.98 -4.72
C ILE A 99 11.28 21.13 -3.72
N ALA A 100 11.29 21.52 -2.45
CA ALA A 100 11.85 20.69 -1.38
C ALA A 100 10.98 20.66 -0.10
N ALA A 101 9.89 21.43 -0.06
CA ALA A 101 9.21 21.74 1.21
C ALA A 101 7.92 20.97 1.51
N ASN A 102 7.48 19.99 0.70
CA ASN A 102 6.16 19.37 0.92
C ASN A 102 6.07 17.83 0.88
N GLN A 103 7.17 17.12 1.20
CA GLN A 103 7.13 15.67 1.46
C GLN A 103 7.56 15.27 2.89
N GLN A 104 7.75 16.22 3.80
CA GLN A 104 8.17 15.94 5.18
C GLN A 104 7.03 15.88 6.22
N ASN A 105 5.76 15.98 5.83
CA ASN A 105 4.65 16.06 6.79
C ASN A 105 4.13 14.70 7.32
N VAL A 106 5.04 13.73 7.52
CA VAL A 106 4.85 12.62 8.47
C VAL A 106 6.20 12.31 9.14
N THR A 107 6.85 13.31 9.74
CA THR A 107 7.85 13.16 10.83
C THR A 107 8.40 14.54 11.18
N SER A 108 7.64 15.32 11.95
CA SER A 108 8.12 16.62 12.46
C SER A 108 7.90 16.72 13.96
N SER A 109 8.47 15.76 14.68
CA SER A 109 8.83 15.96 16.10
C SER A 109 10.23 15.41 16.40
N LEU A 110 11.11 15.30 15.40
CA LEU A 110 12.48 14.87 15.60
C LEU A 110 13.47 16.02 15.30
N SER A 111 14.36 16.24 16.26
CA SER A 111 15.48 17.17 16.23
C SER A 111 16.26 17.11 14.90
N PRO A 112 16.81 18.23 14.38
CA PRO A 112 17.63 18.28 13.16
C PRO A 112 18.80 17.27 13.11
N GLU A 113 19.26 16.82 14.28
CA GLU A 113 20.27 15.77 14.43
C GLU A 113 19.75 14.40 13.99
N ALA A 114 18.53 14.04 14.40
CA ALA A 114 17.96 12.72 14.13
C ALA A 114 17.66 12.51 12.63
N ALA A 115 17.34 13.58 11.89
CA ALA A 115 17.12 13.52 10.46
C ALA A 115 18.42 13.23 9.67
N ARG A 116 19.56 13.72 10.17
CA ARG A 116 20.89 13.40 9.60
C ARG A 116 21.26 11.95 9.88
N ASP A 117 21.05 11.50 11.11
CA ASP A 117 21.33 10.12 11.52
C ASP A 117 20.53 9.11 10.70
N GLN A 118 19.26 9.40 10.40
CA GLN A 118 18.43 8.56 9.53
C GLN A 118 18.94 8.51 8.09
N ASN A 119 19.44 9.63 7.56
CA ASN A 119 19.97 9.67 6.19
C ASN A 119 21.29 8.88 6.07
N ILE A 120 22.16 9.05 7.07
CA ILE A 120 23.43 8.31 7.17
C ILE A 120 23.17 6.79 7.28
N ALA A 121 22.19 6.39 8.08
CA ALA A 121 21.81 4.97 8.23
C ALA A 121 21.26 4.36 6.93
N LYS A 122 20.45 5.12 6.18
CA LYS A 122 19.94 4.69 4.85
C LYS A 122 21.07 4.49 3.85
N GLU A 123 21.96 5.46 3.72
CA GLU A 123 23.10 5.32 2.81
C GLU A 123 24.06 4.19 3.24
N ALA A 124 24.21 3.95 4.55
CA ALA A 124 25.02 2.84 5.04
C ALA A 124 24.43 1.48 4.63
N LEU A 125 23.09 1.36 4.64
CA LEU A 125 22.39 0.17 4.16
C LEU A 125 22.57 0.01 2.64
N ASP A 126 22.40 1.08 1.85
CA ASP A 126 22.61 1.05 0.41
C ASP A 126 24.03 0.60 0.04
N ARG A 127 25.04 1.17 0.72
CA ARG A 127 26.45 0.77 0.54
C ARG A 127 26.70 -0.70 0.87
N ARG A 128 26.01 -1.27 1.86
CA ARG A 128 26.11 -2.70 2.21
C ARG A 128 25.48 -3.58 1.14
N ILE A 129 24.29 -3.22 0.67
CA ILE A 129 23.60 -3.93 -0.42
C ILE A 129 24.49 -3.96 -1.66
N LEU A 130 25.04 -2.81 -2.06
CA LEU A 130 25.91 -2.71 -3.24
C LEU A 130 27.19 -3.55 -3.10
N LYS A 131 27.85 -3.54 -1.93
CA LYS A 131 29.02 -4.41 -1.66
C LYS A 131 28.67 -5.89 -1.73
N PHE A 132 27.49 -6.26 -1.25
CA PHE A 132 27.01 -7.63 -1.34
C PHE A 132 26.74 -8.06 -2.79
N CYS A 133 26.04 -7.21 -3.55
CA CYS A 133 25.83 -7.40 -4.99
C CYS A 133 27.17 -7.51 -5.75
N GLN A 134 28.19 -6.75 -5.33
CA GLN A 134 29.53 -6.78 -5.94
C GLN A 134 30.25 -8.09 -5.69
N THR A 135 30.05 -8.69 -4.51
CA THR A 135 30.73 -9.91 -4.12
C THR A 135 30.11 -11.15 -4.76
N LYS A 136 28.77 -11.22 -4.88
CA LYS A 136 28.06 -12.38 -5.44
C LYS A 136 27.68 -12.23 -6.92
N GLY A 137 27.70 -11.02 -7.47
CA GLY A 137 27.29 -10.72 -8.84
C GLY A 137 25.77 -10.74 -9.03
N GLU A 138 25.15 -11.91 -8.86
CA GLU A 138 23.70 -12.09 -8.92
C GLU A 138 23.13 -12.43 -7.55
N VAL A 139 22.34 -11.52 -6.98
CA VAL A 139 21.73 -11.72 -5.67
C VAL A 139 20.21 -11.71 -5.78
N THR A 140 19.55 -12.63 -5.06
CA THR A 140 18.09 -12.55 -4.89
C THR A 140 17.76 -11.69 -3.69
N LEU A 141 16.49 -11.25 -3.58
CA LEU A 141 16.00 -10.59 -2.38
C LEU A 141 16.22 -11.45 -1.12
N LEU A 142 16.11 -12.78 -1.26
CA LEU A 142 16.35 -13.72 -0.16
C LEU A 142 17.82 -13.74 0.25
N ASP A 143 18.75 -13.73 -0.71
CA ASP A 143 20.18 -13.66 -0.41
C ASP A 143 20.53 -12.37 0.34
N CYS A 144 19.98 -11.23 -0.09
CA CYS A 144 20.16 -9.96 0.60
C CYS A 144 19.57 -9.98 2.01
N PHE A 145 18.40 -10.62 2.19
CA PHE A 145 17.75 -10.72 3.49
C PHE A 145 18.51 -11.62 4.47
N LEU A 146 19.12 -12.70 3.98
CA LEU A 146 19.92 -13.62 4.79
C LEU A 146 21.25 -13.01 5.21
N GLU A 147 21.89 -12.23 4.34
CA GLU A 147 23.19 -11.60 4.65
C GLU A 147 23.02 -10.34 5.52
N ILE A 148 21.96 -9.55 5.26
CA ILE A 148 21.69 -8.30 5.95
C ILE A 148 20.61 -8.55 7.01
N GLU A 149 20.96 -9.35 8.01
CA GLU A 149 20.05 -9.82 9.09
C GLU A 149 19.44 -8.66 9.92
N GLU A 150 20.06 -7.48 9.89
CA GLU A 150 19.67 -6.32 10.69
C GLU A 150 18.44 -5.55 10.15
N VAL A 151 17.87 -5.94 9.01
CA VAL A 151 16.84 -5.14 8.32
C VAL A 151 15.60 -5.97 7.95
N PRO A 152 14.37 -5.52 8.30
CA PRO A 152 13.15 -6.22 7.91
C PRO A 152 12.92 -6.13 6.38
N ARG A 153 12.27 -7.15 5.83
CA ARG A 153 12.08 -7.36 4.38
C ARG A 153 11.53 -6.13 3.64
N ASN A 154 10.57 -5.43 4.23
CA ASN A 154 9.91 -4.26 3.62
C ASN A 154 10.89 -3.09 3.40
N ILE A 155 11.80 -2.84 4.34
CA ILE A 155 12.79 -1.77 4.24
C ILE A 155 13.86 -2.15 3.21
N LEU A 156 14.28 -3.41 3.21
CA LEU A 156 15.23 -3.95 2.24
C LEU A 156 14.68 -3.87 0.80
N GLU A 157 13.42 -4.27 0.60
CA GLU A 157 12.73 -4.18 -0.70
C GLU A 157 12.66 -2.73 -1.19
N SER A 158 12.29 -1.80 -0.32
CA SER A 158 12.24 -0.36 -0.66
C SER A 158 13.61 0.20 -1.08
N HIS A 159 14.71 -0.23 -0.43
CA HIS A 159 16.06 0.24 -0.78
C HIS A 159 16.56 -0.43 -2.07
N LEU A 160 16.27 -1.72 -2.28
CA LEU A 160 16.57 -2.40 -3.54
C LEU A 160 15.85 -1.75 -4.72
N GLU A 161 14.57 -1.41 -4.59
CA GLU A 161 13.83 -0.69 -5.62
C GLU A 161 14.41 0.71 -5.89
N ASN A 162 14.82 1.43 -4.85
CA ASN A 162 15.48 2.74 -5.01
C ASN A 162 16.82 2.62 -5.74
N LEU A 163 17.62 1.61 -5.41
CA LEU A 163 18.91 1.35 -6.08
C LEU A 163 18.72 0.93 -7.53
N VAL A 164 17.66 0.17 -7.84
CA VAL A 164 17.30 -0.14 -9.23
C VAL A 164 16.86 1.10 -9.98
N ARG A 165 16.03 1.95 -9.37
CA ARG A 165 15.59 3.23 -9.95
C ARG A 165 16.74 4.20 -10.18
N ALA A 166 17.74 4.19 -9.30
CA ALA A 166 18.94 5.00 -9.39
C ALA A 166 20.00 4.42 -10.34
N GLU A 167 19.66 3.37 -11.10
CA GLU A 167 20.54 2.71 -12.08
C GLU A 167 21.81 2.11 -11.46
N PHE A 168 21.86 1.87 -10.15
CA PHE A 168 22.96 1.13 -9.52
C PHE A 168 22.76 -0.39 -9.63
N LEU A 169 21.51 -0.84 -9.77
CA LEU A 169 21.15 -2.24 -9.89
C LEU A 169 20.23 -2.48 -11.09
N GLN A 170 20.43 -3.60 -11.79
CA GLN A 170 19.49 -4.13 -12.76
C GLN A 170 18.66 -5.24 -12.13
N MET A 171 17.34 -5.14 -12.28
CA MET A 171 16.41 -6.21 -11.92
C MET A 171 16.12 -7.08 -13.14
N THR A 172 16.46 -8.36 -13.07
CA THR A 172 16.32 -9.30 -14.18
C THR A 172 15.73 -10.62 -13.70
N ASN A 173 15.06 -11.34 -14.60
CA ASN A 173 14.61 -12.69 -14.33
C ASN A 173 15.71 -13.69 -14.70
N ARG A 174 16.14 -14.52 -13.75
CA ARG A 174 17.14 -15.56 -13.99
C ARG A 174 16.53 -16.70 -14.81
N ALA A 175 17.07 -16.91 -16.01
CA ALA A 175 16.54 -17.90 -16.97
C ALA A 175 16.53 -19.36 -16.46
N THR A 176 17.35 -19.70 -15.46
CA THR A 176 17.45 -21.07 -14.94
C THR A 176 16.31 -21.45 -13.99
N ASP A 177 15.83 -20.52 -13.15
CA ASP A 177 14.86 -20.81 -12.09
C ASP A 177 13.68 -19.82 -12.02
N GLY A 178 13.62 -18.84 -12.93
CA GLY A 178 12.53 -17.88 -13.01
C GLY A 178 12.55 -16.81 -11.91
N LYS A 179 13.58 -16.78 -11.06
CA LYS A 179 13.63 -15.88 -9.90
C LYS A 179 14.10 -14.49 -10.29
N ILE A 180 13.60 -13.49 -9.55
CA ILE A 180 14.06 -12.11 -9.65
C ILE A 180 15.44 -12.02 -9.00
N VAL A 181 16.42 -11.58 -9.79
CA VAL A 181 17.79 -11.34 -9.34
C VAL A 181 18.16 -9.88 -9.60
N TYR A 182 18.92 -9.33 -8.66
CA TYR A 182 19.52 -8.02 -8.73
C TYR A 182 21.00 -8.19 -9.10
N ARG A 183 21.44 -7.47 -10.13
CA ARG A 183 22.84 -7.38 -10.55
C ARG A 183 23.29 -5.94 -10.49
N LEU A 184 24.58 -5.68 -10.26
CA LEU A 184 25.13 -4.34 -10.44
C LEU A 184 25.04 -3.93 -11.91
N ASP A 185 24.63 -2.68 -12.13
CA ASP A 185 24.82 -2.00 -13.40
C ASP A 185 26.29 -1.56 -13.46
N ASN A 186 27.06 -2.11 -14.40
CA ASN A 186 28.49 -1.82 -14.56
C ASN A 186 28.83 -1.61 -16.03
#